data_AF-U5YKF5-F1
#
_entry.id   AF-U5YKF5-F1
#
_cell.length_a   1.000
_cell.length_b   1.000
_cell.length_c   1.000
_cell.angle_alpha   90.00
_cell.angle_beta   90.00
_cell.angle_gamma   90.00
#
_symmetry.space_group_name_H-M   'P 1'
#
loop_
_entity.id
_entity.type
_entity.pdbx_description
1 polymer ?
#
loop_
_entity_poly.entity_id
_entity_poly.type
_entity_poly.pdbx_seq_one_letter_code
_entity_poly.pdbx_strand_id
1 'polypeptide(L)'
;GVCVEDKIFPKTNSFIRGSAQPLAEIDEFAGKIKAGKEAQNDPDFVIVARVEAFIAGWGLDEAMRRAEAYRVAGADAILIHSALRSPSEILSFKKE
;
A
#
# COMPACT_ATOMS: atom_id res chain seq x y z
N GLY A 1 -7.07 -8.29 -12.66
CA GLY A 1 -6.10 -7.76 -11.68
C GLY A 1 -6.67 -7.82 -10.28
N VAL A 2 -5.82 -7.61 -9.27
CA VAL A 2 -6.17 -7.61 -7.84
C VAL A 2 -5.54 -6.40 -7.14
N CYS A 3 -6.17 -5.98 -6.05
CA CYS A 3 -5.62 -4.97 -5.15
C CYS A 3 -5.34 -5.62 -3.79
N VAL A 4 -4.10 -5.57 -3.34
CA VAL A 4 -3.67 -6.08 -2.02
C VAL A 4 -3.20 -4.92 -1.16
N GLU A 5 -3.43 -4.97 0.15
CA GLU A 5 -3.04 -3.90 1.08
C GLU A 5 -2.03 -4.38 2.11
N ASP A 6 -1.17 -3.47 2.56
CA ASP A 6 -0.03 -3.73 3.44
C ASP A 6 -0.39 -3.79 4.94
N LYS A 7 -1.61 -4.21 5.27
CA LYS A 7 -2.02 -4.49 6.65
C LYS A 7 -1.57 -5.88 7.10
N ILE A 8 -1.40 -6.04 8.41
CA ILE A 8 -1.27 -7.35 9.04
C ILE A 8 -2.61 -8.11 8.91
N PHE A 9 -2.55 -9.38 8.55
CA PHE A 9 -3.71 -10.26 8.47
C PHE A 9 -4.02 -10.87 9.85
N PRO A 10 -5.31 -11.00 10.29
CA PRO A 10 -6.54 -10.69 9.55
C PRO A 10 -6.79 -9.19 9.37
N LYS A 11 -7.44 -8.84 8.24
CA LYS A 11 -7.68 -7.45 7.85
C LYS A 11 -8.43 -6.67 8.94
N THR A 12 -7.82 -5.57 9.39
CA THR A 12 -8.46 -4.57 10.24
C THR A 12 -9.03 -3.44 9.36
N ASN A 13 -10.28 -3.05 9.57
CA ASN A 13 -10.95 -2.03 8.76
C ASN A 13 -10.28 -0.65 8.90
N SER A 14 -10.09 0.06 7.77
CA SER A 14 -9.46 1.38 7.68
C SER A 14 -10.15 2.50 8.49
N PHE A 15 -11.38 2.30 8.96
CA PHE A 15 -12.12 3.29 9.77
C PHE A 15 -12.08 3.02 11.29
N ILE A 16 -11.37 1.98 11.74
CA ILE A 16 -11.22 1.72 13.17
C ILE A 16 -10.33 2.82 13.77
N ARG A 17 -10.95 3.70 14.56
CA ARG A 17 -10.30 4.81 15.26
C ARG A 17 -9.45 4.27 16.41
N GLY A 18 -8.15 4.51 16.38
CA GLY A 18 -7.18 4.07 17.39
C GLY A 18 -5.78 4.61 17.10
N SER A 19 -4.81 4.32 17.98
CA SER A 19 -3.38 4.61 17.78
C SER A 19 -2.85 4.03 16.45
N ALA A 20 -1.67 4.49 16.03
CA ALA A 20 -1.03 4.03 14.78
C ALA A 20 -1.13 2.51 14.65
N GLN A 21 -1.83 2.04 13.60
CA GLN A 21 -2.03 0.61 13.39
C GLN A 21 -0.71 0.02 12.88
N PRO A 22 -0.28 -1.14 13.41
CA PRO A 22 0.88 -1.82 12.85
C PRO A 22 0.54 -2.29 11.43
N LEU A 23 1.42 -1.95 10.50
CA LEU A 23 1.38 -2.43 9.12
C LEU A 23 2.30 -3.65 8.99
N ALA A 24 2.12 -4.42 7.92
CA ALA A 24 3.08 -5.46 7.58
C ALA A 24 4.46 -4.84 7.32
N GLU A 25 5.51 -5.61 7.62
CA GLU A 25 6.87 -5.22 7.27
C GLU A 25 6.98 -4.99 5.76
N ILE A 26 7.76 -3.99 5.37
CA ILE A 26 7.88 -3.59 3.96
C ILE A 26 8.35 -4.77 3.11
N ASP A 27 9.37 -5.49 3.59
CA ASP A 27 9.94 -6.64 2.88
C ASP A 27 8.97 -7.82 2.80
N GLU A 28 8.15 -8.03 3.83
CA GLU A 28 7.11 -9.07 3.82
C GLU A 28 6.08 -8.77 2.72
N PHE A 29 5.60 -7.53 2.64
CA PHE A 29 4.60 -7.15 1.66
C PHE A 29 5.17 -7.07 0.24
N ALA A 30 6.40 -6.57 0.09
CA ALA A 30 7.14 -6.61 -1.18
C ALA A 30 7.32 -8.06 -1.67
N GLY A 31 7.63 -9.00 -0.76
CA GLY A 31 7.70 -10.42 -1.07
C GLY A 31 6.38 -10.99 -1.61
N LYS A 32 5.24 -10.59 -1.04
CA LYS A 32 3.90 -11.00 -1.52
C LYS A 32 3.62 -10.47 -2.93
N ILE A 33 3.98 -9.22 -3.21
CA ILE A 33 3.82 -8.63 -4.54
C ILE A 33 4.67 -9.40 -5.56
N LYS A 34 5.95 -9.61 -5.24
CA LYS A 34 6.88 -10.34 -6.11
C LYS A 34 6.37 -11.76 -6.41
N ALA A 35 5.98 -12.50 -5.38
CA ALA A 35 5.39 -13.83 -5.54
C ALA A 35 4.11 -13.79 -6.40
N GLY A 36 3.26 -12.77 -6.20
CA GLY A 36 2.07 -12.55 -7.00
C GLY A 36 2.38 -12.29 -8.48
N LYS A 37 3.43 -11.50 -8.80
CA LYS A 37 3.90 -11.25 -10.17
C LYS A 37 4.52 -12.49 -10.80
N GLU A 38 5.30 -13.27 -10.05
CA GLU A 38 5.92 -14.52 -10.52
C GLU A 38 4.89 -15.62 -10.82
N ALA A 39 3.76 -15.62 -10.12
CA ALA A 39 2.69 -16.60 -10.32
C ALA A 39 1.72 -16.26 -11.47
N GLN A 40 1.91 -15.14 -12.17
CA GLN A 40 1.01 -14.71 -13.24
C GLN A 40 1.16 -15.59 -14.49
N ASN A 41 0.04 -16.06 -15.03
CA ASN A 41 -0.01 -16.73 -16.33
C ASN A 41 -0.45 -15.82 -17.47
N ASP A 42 -1.09 -14.69 -17.13
CA ASP A 42 -1.60 -13.69 -18.07
C ASP A 42 -0.78 -12.40 -17.92
N PRO A 43 -0.06 -11.94 -18.97
CA PRO A 43 0.76 -10.72 -18.90
C PRO A 43 -0.05 -9.44 -18.68
N ASP A 44 -1.36 -9.46 -18.95
CA ASP A 44 -2.25 -8.30 -18.73
C ASP A 44 -2.82 -8.29 -17.30
N PHE A 45 -2.45 -9.26 -16.46
CA PHE A 45 -2.91 -9.31 -15.07
C PHE A 45 -2.16 -8.30 -14.18
N VAL A 46 -2.91 -7.29 -13.74
CA VAL A 46 -2.41 -6.20 -12.88
C VAL A 46 -2.48 -6.55 -11.39
N ILE A 47 -1.42 -6.25 -10.63
CA ILE A 47 -1.39 -6.21 -9.16
C ILE A 47 -1.23 -4.76 -8.70
N VAL A 48 -2.22 -4.28 -7.96
CA VAL A 48 -2.20 -2.95 -7.33
C VAL A 48 -1.80 -3.09 -5.87
N ALA A 49 -0.76 -2.38 -5.45
CA ALA A 49 -0.35 -2.29 -4.05
C ALA A 49 -1.04 -1.09 -3.40
N ARG A 50 -1.93 -1.37 -2.44
CA ARG A 50 -2.61 -0.37 -1.64
C ARG A 50 -1.82 -0.06 -0.38
N VAL A 51 -1.35 1.18 -0.27
CA VAL A 51 -0.55 1.66 0.85
C VAL A 51 -1.47 2.28 1.90
N GLU A 52 -1.47 1.73 3.11
CA GLU A 52 -2.32 2.18 4.23
C GLU A 52 -1.57 3.07 5.23
N ALA A 53 -0.39 3.59 4.90
CA ALA A 53 0.44 4.43 5.78
C ALA A 53 -0.31 5.65 6.34
N PHE A 54 -1.05 6.41 5.51
CA PHE A 54 -1.86 7.53 6.01
C PHE A 54 -3.03 7.06 6.87
N ILE A 55 -3.71 5.99 6.46
CA ILE A 55 -4.80 5.38 7.26
C ILE A 55 -4.30 4.95 8.64
N ALA A 56 -3.09 4.42 8.71
CA ALA A 56 -2.45 3.96 9.94
C ALA A 56 -1.71 5.08 10.69
N GLY A 57 -1.72 6.33 10.20
CA GLY A 57 -1.18 7.49 10.91
C GLY A 57 0.34 7.67 10.84
N TRP A 58 1.04 7.02 9.91
CA TRP A 58 2.51 7.07 9.80
C TRP A 58 3.03 8.29 9.02
N GLY A 59 2.18 8.92 8.19
CA GLY A 59 2.54 10.13 7.42
C GLY A 59 3.17 9.85 6.04
N LEU A 60 3.65 10.93 5.41
CA LEU A 60 4.08 10.94 4.00
C LEU A 60 5.37 10.14 3.77
N ASP A 61 6.38 10.32 4.60
CA ASP A 61 7.69 9.68 4.41
C ASP A 61 7.56 8.14 4.41
N GLU A 62 6.77 7.60 5.33
CA GLU A 62 6.49 6.16 5.39
C GLU A 62 5.64 5.69 4.20
N ALA A 63 4.67 6.50 3.77
CA ALA A 63 3.88 6.21 2.57
C ALA A 63 4.76 6.11 1.32
N MET A 64 5.72 7.03 1.16
CA MET A 64 6.66 7.04 0.04
C MET A 64 7.61 5.85 0.09
N ARG A 65 8.19 5.54 1.25
CA ARG A 65 9.08 4.37 1.42
C ARG A 65 8.39 3.06 1.04
N ARG A 66 7.14 2.89 1.48
CA ARG A 66 6.31 1.72 1.16
C ARG A 66 5.97 1.66 -0.32
N ALA A 67 5.44 2.75 -0.88
CA ALA A 67 5.06 2.82 -2.29
C ALA A 67 6.24 2.50 -3.22
N GLU A 68 7.42 3.05 -2.93
CA GLU A 68 8.63 2.82 -3.70
C GLU A 68 9.10 1.36 -3.62
N ALA A 69 9.13 0.78 -2.42
CA ALA A 69 9.46 -0.64 -2.26
C ALA A 69 8.50 -1.55 -3.03
N TYR A 70 7.20 -1.22 -3.02
CA TYR A 70 6.17 -2.02 -3.70
C TYR A 70 6.24 -1.87 -5.22
N ARG A 71 6.58 -0.67 -5.71
CA ARG A 71 6.89 -0.43 -7.13
C ARG A 71 8.11 -1.24 -7.58
N VAL A 72 9.19 -1.24 -6.80
CA VAL A 72 10.40 -2.03 -7.08
C VAL A 72 10.12 -3.54 -7.05
N ALA A 73 9.21 -3.99 -6.17
CA ALA A 73 8.76 -5.38 -6.12
C ALA A 73 7.91 -5.82 -7.33
N GLY A 74 7.51 -4.89 -8.19
CA GLY A 74 6.78 -5.16 -9.42
C GLY A 74 5.28 -4.86 -9.37
N ALA A 75 4.79 -4.09 -8.39
CA ALA A 75 3.41 -3.62 -8.41
C ALA A 75 3.16 -2.76 -9.65
N ASP A 76 2.07 -3.06 -10.36
CA ASP A 76 1.71 -2.37 -11.60
C ASP A 76 1.10 -0.98 -11.34
N ALA A 77 0.52 -0.78 -10.14
CA ALA A 77 0.06 0.52 -9.69
C ALA A 77 0.11 0.63 -8.16
N ILE A 78 0.21 1.86 -7.67
CA ILE A 78 0.08 2.20 -6.26
C ILE A 78 -1.29 2.85 -6.03
N LEU A 79 -2.06 2.30 -5.08
CA LEU A 79 -3.26 2.93 -4.55
C LEU A 79 -2.91 3.55 -3.20
N ILE A 80 -2.75 4.88 -3.18
CA ILE A 80 -2.56 5.63 -1.94
C ILE A 80 -3.92 6.05 -1.38
N HIS A 81 -4.16 5.80 -0.09
CA HIS A 81 -5.45 6.06 0.54
C HIS A 81 -5.31 6.94 1.78
N SER A 82 -6.19 7.92 1.91
CA SER A 82 -6.33 8.81 3.06
C SER A 82 -7.75 8.74 3.61
N ALA A 83 -7.91 8.85 4.93
CA ALA A 83 -9.21 8.96 5.60
C ALA A 83 -9.66 10.42 5.81
N LEU A 84 -8.82 11.40 5.42
CA LEU A 84 -9.16 12.81 5.56
C LEU A 84 -10.22 13.22 4.53
N ARG A 85 -11.07 14.18 4.92
CA ARG A 85 -12.01 14.82 3.98
C ARG A 85 -11.32 15.77 2.99
N SER A 86 -10.08 16.16 3.30
CA SER A 86 -9.23 17.00 2.45
C SER A 86 -8.34 16.12 1.58
N PRO A 87 -8.06 16.49 0.32
CA PRO A 87 -7.14 15.76 -0.55
C PRO A 87 -5.66 16.00 -0.22
N SER A 88 -5.34 16.75 0.84
CA SER A 88 -3.98 17.23 1.15
C SER A 88 -2.93 16.12 1.18
N GLU A 89 -3.21 14.97 1.80
CA GLU A 89 -2.28 13.83 1.86
C GLU A 89 -2.05 13.20 0.47
N ILE A 90 -3.10 13.14 -0.35
CA ILE A 90 -3.03 12.60 -1.71
C ILE A 90 -2.23 13.56 -2.60
N LEU A 91 -2.44 14.86 -2.46
CA LEU A 91 -1.70 15.88 -3.18
C LEU A 91 -0.23 15.94 -2.76
N SER A 92 0.09 15.74 -1.48
CA SER A 92 1.48 15.66 -1.03
C SER A 92 2.17 14.40 -1.57
N PHE A 93 1.49 13.25 -1.57
CA PHE A 93 2.04 12.02 -2.13
C PHE A 93 2.30 12.13 -3.65
N LYS A 94 1.38 12.75 -4.39
CA LYS A 94 1.54 12.94 -5.85
C LYS A 94 2.73 13.85 -6.22
N LYS A 95 3.11 14.77 -5.33
CA LYS A 95 4.10 15.81 -5.61
C LYS A 95 5.53 15.26 -5.58
N GLU A 96 5.78 14.29 -4.71
CA GLU A 96 7.06 13.58 -4.58
C GLU A 96 7.22 12.50 -5.66
#